data_AF-A0A437D955-F1
#
_entry.id   AF-A0A437D955-F1
#
_cell.length_a   1.000
_cell.length_b   1.000
_cell.length_c   1.000
_cell.angle_alpha   90.00
_cell.angle_beta   90.00
_cell.angle_gamma   90.00
#
_symmetry.space_group_name_H-M   'P 1'
#
loop_
_entity.id
_entity.type
_entity.pdbx_description
1 polymer ?
#
loop_
_entity_poly.entity_id
_entity_poly.type
_entity_poly.pdbx_seq_one_letter_code
_entity_poly.pdbx_strand_id
1 'polypeptide(L)'
;MTFSKCVCLICQSTIAIPKKGNVERHFRTVHGKYDTDFPPKSELRKRKVKELKSQLSGQQSFFTQQTSKAKTATEASFRVSHIIVNNKKSFKDGEMVKEAFIEAADSLFRDFKNKAEILSSIKALQLSRSTVTRRCEAMAEDLTQQLWKDIIGDCECFSLQLDESTDVSDTAQMCISFVWCLVISLQKKSY
;
A
#
# COMPACT_ATOMS: atom_id res chain seq x y z
N MET A 1 12.78 16.05 3.14
CA MET A 1 13.01 15.95 1.67
C MET A 1 13.87 14.73 1.40
N THR A 2 13.31 13.66 0.85
CA THR A 2 14.08 12.48 0.43
C THR A 2 14.81 12.80 -0.86
N PHE A 3 16.13 13.01 -0.81
CA PHE A 3 16.93 13.19 -2.02
C PHE A 3 16.92 11.90 -2.84
N SER A 4 16.43 11.97 -4.09
CA SER A 4 16.55 10.87 -5.04
C SER A 4 18.03 10.52 -5.25
N LYS A 5 18.41 9.28 -4.92
CA LYS A 5 19.78 8.79 -5.11
C LYS A 5 20.13 8.77 -6.60
N CYS A 6 21.26 9.36 -6.97
CA CYS A 6 21.80 9.30 -8.33
C CYS A 6 22.89 8.24 -8.41
N VAL A 7 22.78 7.31 -9.34
CA VAL A 7 23.72 6.19 -9.51
C VAL A 7 24.27 6.20 -10.93
N CYS A 8 25.58 6.05 -11.09
CA CYS A 8 26.21 5.93 -12.40
C CYS A 8 26.02 4.52 -12.96
N LEU A 9 25.39 4.37 -14.12
CA LEU A 9 25.16 3.06 -14.73
C LEU A 9 26.42 2.35 -15.24
N ILE A 10 27.55 3.07 -15.35
CA ILE A 10 28.81 2.50 -15.87
C ILE A 10 29.59 1.79 -14.75
N CYS A 11 29.65 2.37 -13.55
CA CYS A 11 30.40 1.82 -12.40
C CYS A 11 29.57 1.55 -11.15
N GLN A 12 28.27 1.81 -11.17
CA GLN A 12 27.35 1.65 -10.04
C GLN A 12 27.68 2.49 -8.79
N SER A 13 28.57 3.48 -8.90
CA SER A 13 28.85 4.42 -7.82
C SER A 13 27.70 5.39 -7.60
N THR A 14 27.39 5.69 -6.34
CA THR A 14 26.39 6.71 -5.97
C THR A 14 27.01 8.11 -6.01
N ILE A 15 26.32 9.04 -6.67
CA ILE A 15 26.66 10.45 -6.72
C ILE A 15 25.82 11.16 -5.65
N ALA A 16 26.49 11.62 -4.59
CA ALA A 16 25.84 12.14 -3.38
C ALA A 16 24.85 13.29 -3.64
N ILE A 17 25.12 14.14 -4.64
CA ILE A 17 24.28 15.28 -4.99
C ILE A 17 24.00 15.22 -6.50
N PRO A 18 22.71 15.05 -6.93
CA PRO A 18 22.30 14.89 -8.32
C PRO A 18 22.32 16.21 -9.11
N LYS A 19 23.40 16.97 -9.03
CA LYS A 19 23.62 18.20 -9.81
C LYS A 19 24.41 17.88 -11.07
N LYS A 20 24.06 18.52 -12.19
CA LYS A 20 24.73 18.37 -13.50
C LYS A 20 26.27 18.41 -13.38
N GLY A 21 26.82 19.41 -12.68
CA GLY A 21 28.27 19.54 -12.51
C GLY A 21 28.93 18.36 -11.79
N ASN A 22 28.25 17.74 -10.83
CA ASN A 22 28.78 16.57 -10.11
C ASN A 22 28.76 15.31 -10.99
N VAL A 23 27.69 15.13 -11.76
CA VAL A 23 27.56 14.02 -12.72
C VAL A 23 28.60 14.15 -13.83
N GLU A 24 28.78 15.35 -14.37
CA GLU A 24 29.77 15.63 -15.41
C GLU A 24 31.20 15.44 -14.90
N ARG A 25 31.52 15.95 -13.70
CA ARG A 25 32.82 15.72 -13.07
C ARG A 25 33.08 14.23 -12.89
N HIS A 26 32.13 13.49 -12.32
CA HIS A 26 32.24 12.04 -12.13
C HIS A 26 32.52 11.33 -13.46
N PHE A 27 31.75 11.64 -14.51
CA PHE A 27 31.96 11.05 -15.83
C PHE A 27 33.35 11.34 -16.37
N ARG A 28 33.83 12.59 -16.31
CA ARG A 28 35.14 12.96 -16.84
C ARG A 28 36.30 12.36 -16.05
N THR A 29 36.20 12.29 -14.71
CA THR A 29 37.31 11.83 -13.86
C THR A 29 37.36 10.31 -13.70
N VAL A 30 36.21 9.65 -13.63
CA VAL A 30 36.10 8.18 -13.44
C VAL A 30 36.04 7.45 -14.78
N HIS A 31 35.44 8.08 -15.80
CA HIS A 31 35.19 7.48 -17.12
C HIS A 31 35.87 8.25 -18.25
N GLY A 32 37.08 8.79 -18.02
CA GLY A 32 37.79 9.63 -18.99
C GLY A 32 38.07 8.97 -20.36
N LYS A 33 38.16 7.63 -20.42
CA LYS A 33 38.34 6.87 -21.67
C LYS A 33 37.03 6.46 -22.36
N TYR A 34 35.87 6.69 -21.72
CA TYR A 34 34.60 6.14 -22.19
C TYR A 34 34.16 6.74 -23.54
N ASP A 35 34.46 8.01 -23.79
CA ASP A 35 34.19 8.63 -25.11
C ASP A 35 35.17 8.16 -26.18
N THR A 36 36.31 7.59 -25.80
CA THR A 36 37.29 6.99 -26.72
C THR A 36 36.86 5.56 -27.08
N ASP A 37 36.49 4.77 -26.09
CA ASP A 37 36.05 3.37 -26.25
C ASP A 37 34.63 3.29 -26.87
N PHE A 38 33.75 4.25 -26.54
CA PHE A 38 32.39 4.36 -27.03
C PHE A 38 32.09 5.78 -27.53
N PRO A 39 32.49 6.11 -28.78
CA PRO A 39 32.36 7.46 -29.31
C PRO A 39 30.92 8.00 -29.27
N PRO A 40 30.73 9.30 -28.96
CA PRO A 40 29.41 9.95 -29.02
C PRO A 40 28.73 9.70 -30.37
N LYS A 41 27.41 9.46 -30.33
CA LYS A 41 26.56 9.19 -31.51
C LYS A 41 26.92 7.92 -32.32
N SER A 42 27.91 7.12 -31.91
CA SER A 42 28.23 5.85 -32.56
C SER A 42 27.20 4.76 -32.28
N GLU A 43 27.10 3.77 -33.17
CA GLU A 43 26.27 2.58 -32.94
C GLU A 43 26.80 1.72 -31.78
N LEU A 44 28.12 1.69 -31.57
CA LEU A 44 28.73 1.03 -30.41
C LEU A 44 28.21 1.61 -29.10
N ARG A 45 28.15 2.95 -29.00
CA ARG A 45 27.61 3.63 -27.81
C ARG A 45 26.12 3.38 -27.62
N LYS A 46 25.32 3.40 -28.70
CA LYS A 46 23.89 3.07 -28.63
C LYS A 46 23.67 1.65 -28.12
N ARG A 47 24.43 0.67 -28.63
CA ARG A 47 24.38 -0.72 -28.16
C ARG A 47 24.76 -0.83 -26.69
N LYS A 48 25.84 -0.18 -26.25
CA LYS A 48 26.28 -0.23 -24.85
C LYS A 48 25.26 0.38 -23.90
N VAL A 49 24.65 1.51 -24.27
CA VAL A 49 23.56 2.12 -23.48
C VAL A 49 22.35 1.20 -23.41
N LYS A 50 21.99 0.53 -24.50
CA LYS A 50 20.88 -0.45 -24.52
C LYS A 50 21.17 -1.63 -23.60
N GLU A 51 22.40 -2.14 -23.61
CA GLU A 51 22.86 -3.21 -22.73
C GLU A 51 22.76 -2.80 -21.25
N LEU A 52 23.33 -1.65 -20.86
CA LEU A 52 23.29 -1.15 -19.49
C LEU A 52 21.87 -0.90 -18.98
N LYS A 53 20.98 -0.38 -19.85
CA LYS A 53 19.56 -0.22 -19.53
C LYS A 53 18.86 -1.58 -19.34
N SER A 54 19.16 -2.56 -20.17
CA SER A 54 18.61 -3.92 -20.06
C SER A 54 19.06 -4.59 -18.76
N GLN A 55 20.34 -4.47 -18.42
CA GLN A 55 20.89 -4.98 -17.15
C GLN A 55 20.22 -4.33 -15.94
N LEU A 56 20.05 -3.00 -15.95
CA LEU A 56 19.36 -2.28 -14.89
C LEU A 56 17.89 -2.75 -14.77
N SER A 57 17.19 -2.90 -15.89
CA SER A 57 15.81 -3.38 -15.92
C SER A 57 15.71 -4.80 -15.35
N GLY A 58 16.64 -5.69 -15.72
CA GLY A 58 16.74 -7.03 -15.15
C GLY A 58 16.94 -7.00 -13.63
N GLN A 59 17.88 -6.19 -13.13
CA GLN A 59 18.12 -6.02 -11.69
C GLN A 59 16.90 -5.47 -10.95
N GLN A 60 16.21 -4.48 -11.52
CA GLN A 60 15.02 -3.88 -10.91
C GLN A 60 13.78 -4.80 -10.97
N SER A 61 13.68 -5.66 -11.99
CA SER A 61 12.54 -6.54 -12.20
C SER A 61 12.33 -7.50 -11.02
N PHE A 62 13.42 -8.02 -10.45
CA PHE A 62 13.38 -8.91 -9.29
C PHE A 62 12.73 -8.23 -8.06
N PHE A 63 13.21 -7.03 -7.71
CA PHE A 63 12.67 -6.25 -6.59
C PHE A 63 11.23 -5.79 -6.86
N THR A 64 10.92 -5.41 -8.09
CA THR A 64 9.58 -4.96 -8.48
C THR A 64 8.57 -6.10 -8.38
N GLN A 65 8.94 -7.30 -8.80
CA GLN A 65 8.09 -8.49 -8.70
C GLN A 65 7.85 -8.92 -7.25
N GLN A 66 8.87 -8.83 -6.38
CA GLN A 66 8.68 -9.11 -4.95
C GLN A 66 7.76 -8.06 -4.30
N THR A 67 7.94 -6.80 -4.67
CA THR A 67 7.09 -5.69 -4.18
C THR A 67 5.65 -5.84 -4.65
N SER A 68 5.40 -6.28 -5.89
CA SER A 68 4.03 -6.48 -6.39
C SER A 68 3.32 -7.62 -5.66
N LYS A 69 3.98 -8.77 -5.46
CA LYS A 69 3.42 -9.87 -4.65
C LYS A 69 3.08 -9.43 -3.23
N ALA A 70 3.96 -8.67 -2.59
CA ALA A 70 3.71 -8.12 -1.25
C ALA A 70 2.53 -7.14 -1.22
N LYS A 71 2.37 -6.29 -2.27
CA LYS A 71 1.22 -5.39 -2.41
C LYS A 71 -0.08 -6.16 -2.54
N THR A 72 -0.15 -7.18 -3.41
CA THR A 72 -1.35 -8.01 -3.59
C THR A 72 -1.72 -8.75 -2.30
N ALA A 73 -0.74 -9.31 -1.58
CA ALA A 73 -0.98 -9.94 -0.28
C ALA A 73 -1.50 -8.94 0.77
N THR A 74 -0.96 -7.72 0.76
CA THR A 74 -1.43 -6.64 1.64
C THR A 74 -2.87 -6.25 1.34
N GLU A 75 -3.21 -6.05 0.06
CA GLU A 75 -4.57 -5.74 -0.36
C GLU A 75 -5.56 -6.84 0.03
N ALA A 76 -5.21 -8.10 -0.23
CA ALA A 76 -6.01 -9.24 0.19
C ALA A 76 -6.20 -9.28 1.72
N SER A 77 -5.17 -8.95 2.51
CA SER A 77 -5.27 -8.90 3.97
C SER A 77 -6.28 -7.85 4.45
N PHE A 78 -6.35 -6.68 3.80
CA PHE A 78 -7.36 -5.67 4.10
C PHE A 78 -8.76 -6.17 3.78
N ARG A 79 -8.96 -6.77 2.61
CA ARG A 79 -10.26 -7.30 2.19
C ARG A 79 -10.79 -8.38 3.14
N VAL A 80 -9.95 -9.32 3.54
CA VAL A 80 -10.34 -10.36 4.50
C VAL A 80 -10.58 -9.77 5.89
N SER A 81 -9.73 -8.86 6.35
CA SER A 81 -9.93 -8.18 7.66
C SER A 81 -11.25 -7.42 7.69
N HIS A 82 -11.62 -6.74 6.59
CA HIS A 82 -12.89 -6.05 6.45
C HIS A 82 -14.08 -7.01 6.59
N ILE A 83 -14.01 -8.20 5.97
CA ILE A 83 -15.05 -9.24 6.11
C ILE A 83 -15.19 -9.67 7.58
N ILE A 84 -14.08 -9.90 8.29
CA ILE A 84 -14.09 -10.30 9.71
C ILE A 84 -14.80 -9.24 10.56
N VAL A 85 -14.40 -7.97 10.39
CA VAL A 85 -14.96 -6.84 11.15
C VAL A 85 -16.44 -6.64 10.83
N ASN A 86 -16.82 -6.68 9.55
CA ASN A 86 -18.20 -6.48 9.12
C ASN A 86 -19.16 -7.57 9.64
N ASN A 87 -18.64 -8.79 9.84
CA ASN A 87 -19.39 -9.89 10.44
C ASN A 87 -19.27 -9.95 11.98
N LYS A 88 -18.67 -8.91 12.61
CA LYS A 88 -18.45 -8.80 14.07
C LYS A 88 -17.72 -10.02 14.65
N LYS A 89 -16.79 -10.58 13.89
CA LYS A 89 -15.99 -11.76 14.25
C LYS A 89 -14.71 -11.37 14.99
N SER A 90 -14.11 -12.33 15.69
CA SER A 90 -12.89 -12.09 16.46
C SER A 90 -11.73 -11.84 15.52
N PHE A 91 -10.81 -10.94 15.87
CA PHE A 91 -9.61 -10.73 15.07
C PHE A 91 -8.69 -11.95 15.02
N LYS A 92 -8.86 -12.90 15.96
CA LYS A 92 -8.16 -14.21 15.90
C LYS A 92 -8.66 -15.08 14.75
N ASP A 93 -9.88 -14.86 14.28
CA ASP A 93 -10.49 -15.68 13.24
C ASP A 93 -9.77 -15.51 11.89
N GLY A 94 -8.93 -14.48 11.73
CA GLY A 94 -8.05 -14.33 10.57
C GLY A 94 -7.10 -15.51 10.37
N GLU A 95 -6.58 -16.08 11.45
CA GLU A 95 -5.69 -17.25 11.39
C GLU A 95 -6.47 -18.50 10.96
N MET A 96 -7.67 -18.69 11.51
CA MET A 96 -8.59 -19.76 11.11
C MET A 96 -8.98 -19.67 9.63
N VAL A 97 -9.31 -18.47 9.12
CA VAL A 97 -9.63 -18.25 7.70
C VAL A 97 -8.45 -18.62 6.82
N LYS A 98 -7.22 -18.27 7.23
CA LYS A 98 -6.01 -18.62 6.49
C LYS A 98 -5.78 -20.13 6.46
N GLU A 99 -5.98 -20.81 7.58
CA GLU A 99 -5.87 -22.26 7.68
C GLU A 99 -6.89 -22.96 6.77
N ALA A 100 -8.15 -22.52 6.80
CA ALA A 100 -9.19 -23.03 5.91
C ALA A 100 -8.85 -22.84 4.43
N PHE A 101 -8.24 -21.70 4.06
CA PHE A 101 -7.79 -21.45 2.69
C PHE A 101 -6.67 -22.41 2.26
N ILE A 102 -5.73 -22.71 3.16
CA ILE A 102 -4.62 -23.64 2.86
C ILE A 102 -5.17 -25.05 2.65
N GLU A 103 -6.06 -25.51 3.54
CA GLU A 103 -6.66 -26.84 3.46
C GLU A 103 -7.52 -27.02 2.22
N ALA A 104 -8.39 -26.03 1.93
CA ALA A 104 -9.21 -26.04 0.73
C ALA A 104 -8.36 -25.99 -0.54
N ALA A 105 -7.31 -25.16 -0.58
CA ALA A 105 -6.43 -25.05 -1.73
C ALA A 105 -5.66 -26.34 -2.02
N ASP A 106 -5.25 -27.09 -0.98
CA ASP A 106 -4.53 -28.34 -1.17
C ASP A 106 -5.37 -29.39 -1.91
N SER A 107 -6.68 -29.42 -1.61
CA SER A 107 -7.66 -30.30 -2.25
C SER A 107 -8.14 -29.78 -3.60
N LEU A 108 -8.57 -28.52 -3.68
CA LEU A 108 -9.19 -27.93 -4.88
C LEU A 108 -8.20 -27.76 -6.04
N PHE A 109 -6.93 -27.48 -5.74
CA PHE A 109 -5.89 -27.24 -6.75
C PHE A 109 -4.89 -28.38 -6.86
N ARG A 110 -5.26 -29.59 -6.40
CA ARG A 110 -4.37 -30.76 -6.38
C ARG A 110 -3.70 -31.03 -7.72
N ASP A 111 -4.47 -31.00 -8.81
CA ASP A 111 -4.01 -31.36 -10.16
C ASP A 111 -3.53 -30.15 -10.98
N PHE A 112 -3.49 -28.95 -10.39
CA PHE A 112 -3.07 -27.75 -11.08
C PHE A 112 -1.55 -27.64 -11.14
N LYS A 113 -1.01 -27.35 -12.33
CA LYS A 113 0.44 -27.17 -12.55
C LYS A 113 1.05 -26.07 -11.68
N ASN A 114 0.26 -25.06 -11.29
CA ASN A 114 0.67 -23.93 -10.46
C ASN A 114 0.26 -24.05 -8.98
N LYS A 115 -0.10 -25.25 -8.49
CA LYS A 115 -0.49 -25.49 -7.08
C LYS A 115 0.48 -24.86 -6.08
N ALA A 116 1.78 -25.08 -6.27
CA ALA A 116 2.81 -24.59 -5.36
C ALA A 116 2.83 -23.05 -5.26
N GLU A 117 2.62 -22.36 -6.38
CA GLU A 117 2.56 -20.89 -6.43
C GLU A 117 1.32 -20.34 -5.73
N ILE A 118 0.16 -20.99 -5.93
CA ILE A 118 -1.09 -20.64 -5.25
C ILE A 118 -0.93 -20.81 -3.74
N LEU A 119 -0.47 -21.99 -3.28
CA LEU A 119 -0.25 -22.26 -1.86
C LEU A 119 0.78 -21.30 -1.24
N SER A 120 1.86 -20.98 -1.96
CA SER A 120 2.83 -19.99 -1.49
C SER A 120 2.20 -18.61 -1.33
N SER A 121 1.28 -18.23 -2.21
CA SER A 121 0.61 -16.93 -2.16
C SER A 121 -0.37 -16.85 -0.98
N ILE A 122 -1.12 -17.94 -0.72
CA ILE A 122 -2.00 -18.05 0.46
C ILE A 122 -1.17 -18.04 1.75
N LYS A 123 -0.05 -18.77 1.80
CA LYS A 123 0.85 -18.79 2.96
C LYS A 123 1.48 -17.42 3.24
N ALA A 124 1.74 -16.61 2.21
CA ALA A 124 2.24 -15.24 2.36
C ALA A 124 1.19 -14.25 2.89
N LEU A 125 -0.11 -14.61 2.86
CA LEU A 125 -1.19 -13.75 3.33
C LEU A 125 -1.05 -13.47 4.84
N GLN A 126 -1.09 -12.21 5.22
CA GLN A 126 -0.91 -11.79 6.63
C GLN A 126 -2.28 -11.64 7.30
N LEU A 127 -2.66 -12.60 8.14
CA LEU A 127 -3.95 -12.60 8.85
C LEU A 127 -3.81 -12.93 10.35
N SER A 128 -2.61 -12.72 10.91
CA SER A 128 -2.44 -12.81 12.37
C SER A 128 -3.35 -11.80 13.07
N ARG A 129 -3.71 -12.09 14.32
CA ARG A 129 -4.56 -11.21 15.14
C ARG A 129 -4.09 -9.75 15.11
N SER A 130 -2.80 -9.52 15.32
CA SER A 130 -2.20 -8.18 15.33
C SER A 130 -2.25 -7.51 13.96
N THR A 131 -2.15 -8.28 12.87
CA THR A 131 -2.31 -7.73 11.53
C THR A 131 -3.75 -7.31 11.30
N VAL A 132 -4.72 -8.17 11.60
CA VAL A 132 -6.15 -7.85 11.45
C VAL A 132 -6.52 -6.60 12.26
N THR A 133 -6.04 -6.49 13.51
CA THR A 133 -6.19 -5.26 14.32
C THR A 133 -5.66 -4.03 13.58
N ARG A 134 -4.40 -4.05 13.12
CA ARG A 134 -3.79 -2.90 12.42
C ARG A 134 -4.51 -2.56 11.12
N ARG A 135 -5.02 -3.55 10.39
CA ARG A 135 -5.83 -3.31 9.18
C ARG A 135 -7.15 -2.63 9.54
N CYS A 136 -7.80 -3.07 10.61
CA CYS A 136 -9.02 -2.46 11.12
C CYS A 136 -8.79 -1.00 11.55
N GLU A 137 -7.73 -0.74 12.30
CA GLU A 137 -7.36 0.62 12.73
C GLU A 137 -7.11 1.54 11.52
N ALA A 138 -6.36 1.07 10.53
CA ALA A 138 -6.08 1.85 9.32
C ALA A 138 -7.35 2.12 8.49
N MET A 139 -8.27 1.15 8.40
CA MET A 139 -9.57 1.37 7.74
C MET A 139 -10.43 2.37 8.52
N ALA A 140 -10.46 2.28 9.85
CA ALA A 140 -11.19 3.21 10.70
C ALA A 140 -10.63 4.64 10.61
N GLU A 141 -9.30 4.79 10.57
CA GLU A 141 -8.64 6.07 10.36
C GLU A 141 -8.99 6.68 8.99
N ASP A 142 -8.96 5.88 7.92
CA ASP A 142 -9.34 6.32 6.57
C ASP A 142 -10.81 6.79 6.52
N LEU A 143 -11.73 6.01 7.10
CA LEU A 143 -13.14 6.39 7.22
C LEU A 143 -13.32 7.68 8.04
N THR A 144 -12.57 7.83 9.13
CA THR A 144 -12.62 9.02 9.98
C THR A 144 -12.12 10.26 9.21
N GLN A 145 -11.05 10.14 8.43
CA GLN A 145 -10.53 11.24 7.60
C GLN A 145 -11.53 11.66 6.52
N GLN A 146 -12.19 10.69 5.87
CA GLN A 146 -13.25 10.97 4.88
C GLN A 146 -14.43 11.67 5.55
N LEU A 147 -14.90 11.17 6.68
CA LEU A 147 -15.98 11.79 7.45
C LEU A 147 -15.64 13.23 7.87
N TRP A 148 -14.42 13.48 8.34
CA TRP A 148 -13.99 14.83 8.69
C TRP A 148 -14.00 15.78 7.51
N LYS A 149 -13.59 15.29 6.34
CA LYS A 149 -13.63 16.08 5.11
C LYS A 149 -15.06 16.47 4.75
N ASP A 150 -15.99 15.54 4.86
CA ASP A 150 -17.41 15.78 4.55
C ASP A 150 -18.06 16.73 5.56
N ILE A 151 -17.77 16.55 6.86
CA ILE A 151 -18.26 17.45 7.92
C ILE A 151 -17.71 18.87 7.75
N ILE A 152 -16.40 19.03 7.52
CA ILE A 152 -15.80 20.37 7.40
C ILE A 152 -16.20 21.05 6.08
N GLY A 153 -16.36 20.26 5.01
CA GLY A 153 -16.65 20.78 3.67
C GLY A 153 -18.11 21.17 3.44
N ASP A 154 -19.04 20.32 3.87
CA ASP A 154 -20.43 20.37 3.40
C ASP A 154 -21.48 20.45 4.54
N CYS A 155 -21.07 20.35 5.80
CA CYS A 155 -22.00 20.33 6.93
C CYS A 155 -22.13 21.70 7.61
N GLU A 156 -23.26 22.39 7.43
CA GLU A 156 -23.58 23.62 8.17
C GLU A 156 -23.81 23.37 9.66
N CYS A 157 -24.47 22.26 10.01
CA CYS A 157 -24.75 21.89 11.39
C CYS A 157 -24.92 20.37 11.56
N PHE A 158 -24.54 19.86 12.73
CA PHE A 158 -24.77 18.49 13.15
C PHE A 158 -25.25 18.49 14.60
N SER A 159 -25.92 17.42 15.01
CA SER A 159 -26.26 17.19 16.42
C SER A 159 -25.54 15.94 16.94
N LEU A 160 -25.32 15.93 18.26
CA LEU A 160 -24.74 14.80 18.98
C LEU A 160 -25.80 14.23 19.90
N GLN A 161 -26.01 12.93 19.80
CA GLN A 161 -26.84 12.19 20.74
C GLN A 161 -25.93 11.42 21.69
N LEU A 162 -26.14 11.60 23.00
CA LEU A 162 -25.46 10.89 24.06
C LEU A 162 -26.47 9.95 24.73
N ASP A 163 -26.16 8.67 24.77
CA ASP A 163 -26.96 7.63 25.40
C ASP A 163 -26.11 6.91 26.45
N GLU A 164 -26.59 6.86 27.68
CA GLU A 164 -25.92 6.20 28.80
C GLU A 164 -26.70 4.95 29.19
N SER A 165 -26.00 3.82 29.31
CA SER A 165 -26.55 2.54 29.78
C SER A 165 -25.60 1.90 30.76
N THR A 166 -26.05 0.89 31.51
CA THR A 166 -25.19 0.07 32.37
C THR A 166 -25.12 -1.35 31.82
N ASP A 167 -23.92 -1.94 31.81
CA ASP A 167 -23.75 -3.32 31.41
C ASP A 167 -24.08 -4.30 32.54
N VAL A 168 -24.00 -5.61 32.25
CA VAL A 168 -24.31 -6.68 33.21
C VAL A 168 -23.41 -6.72 34.44
N SER A 169 -22.29 -5.98 34.43
CA SER A 169 -21.35 -5.83 35.54
C SER A 169 -21.51 -4.49 36.25
N ASP A 170 -22.62 -3.78 36.03
CA ASP A 170 -22.91 -2.45 36.58
C ASP A 170 -21.89 -1.38 36.18
N THR A 171 -21.23 -1.57 35.02
CA THR A 171 -20.32 -0.57 34.46
C THR A 171 -21.10 0.34 33.52
N ALA A 172 -21.03 1.65 33.77
CA ALA A 172 -21.64 2.66 32.89
C ALA A 172 -20.94 2.67 31.51
N GLN A 173 -21.75 2.64 30.46
CA GLN A 173 -21.36 2.67 29.05
C GLN A 173 -22.02 3.90 28.40
N MET A 174 -21.23 4.74 27.74
CA MET A 174 -21.72 5.92 27.03
C MET A 174 -21.55 5.75 25.51
N CYS A 175 -22.64 5.88 24.77
CA CYS A 175 -22.65 5.91 23.32
C CYS A 175 -22.79 7.37 22.84
N ILE A 176 -21.93 7.78 21.90
CA ILE A 176 -22.01 9.09 21.25
C ILE A 176 -22.28 8.85 19.76
N SER A 177 -23.41 9.33 19.28
CA SER A 177 -23.81 9.22 17.86
C SER A 177 -23.89 10.59 17.20
N PHE A 178 -23.33 10.70 15.99
CA PHE A 178 -23.43 11.89 15.15
C PHE A 178 -24.68 11.80 14.27
N VAL A 179 -25.47 12.87 14.23
CA VAL A 179 -26.64 12.99 13.35
C VAL A 179 -26.45 14.17 12.42
N TRP A 180 -26.42 13.91 11.12
CA TRP A 180 -26.32 14.95 10.10
C TRP A 180 -27.65 15.70 9.98
N CYS A 181 -27.65 17.01 10.24
CA CYS A 181 -28.82 17.85 10.03
C CYS A 181 -28.86 18.31 8.57
N LEU A 182 -29.84 17.82 7.81
CA LEU A 182 -30.17 18.41 6.52
C LEU A 182 -30.93 19.72 6.75
N VAL A 183 -30.30 20.87 6.49
CA VAL A 183 -30.99 22.16 6.53
C VAL A 183 -31.93 22.24 5.32
N ILE A 184 -33.17 21.79 5.50
CA ILE A 184 -34.23 22.06 4.52
C ILE A 184 -34.55 23.56 4.66
N SER A 185 -34.05 24.38 3.74
CA SER A 185 -34.45 25.78 3.62
C SER A 185 -35.97 25.85 3.41
N LEU A 186 -36.72 26.05 4.49
CA LEU A 186 -38.11 26.47 4.43
C LEU A 186 -38.13 27.89 3.88
N GLN A 187 -38.29 28.01 2.57
CA GLN A 187 -38.66 29.26 1.91
C GLN A 187 -39.95 29.75 2.57
N LYS A 188 -39.85 30.67 3.54
CA LYS A 188 -40.98 31.39 4.09
C LYS A 188 -41.64 32.14 2.93
N LYS A 189 -42.78 31.63 2.44
CA LYS A 189 -43.71 32.44 1.65
C LYS A 189 -44.21 33.56 2.57
N SER A 190 -43.69 34.77 2.38
CA SER A 190 -44.33 35.97 2.89
C SER A 190 -45.72 36.09 2.28
N TYR A 191 -46.73 36.18 3.13
CA TYR A 191 -48.07 36.68 2.80
C TYR A 191 -48.08 38.20 2.93
#